data_AF-A0A973SUT1-F1
#
_entry.id   AF-A0A973SUT1-F1
#
_cell.length_a   1.000
_cell.length_b   1.000
_cell.length_c   1.000
_cell.angle_alpha   90.00
_cell.angle_beta   90.00
_cell.angle_gamma   90.00
#
_symmetry.space_group_name_H-M   'P 1'
#
loop_
_entity.id
_entity.type
_entity.pdbx_description
1 polymer ?
#
loop_
_entity_poly.entity_id
_entity_poly.type
_entity_poly.pdbx_seq_one_letter_code
_entity_poly.pdbx_strand_id
1 'polypeptide(L)'
;MSAGTVRIPAQRLRRSAVTASQQAHSVRSVIPWVTTVARLVLGITLIVAGWLKIGSPAESITAVKAYQLLPDAIATTVGYGLPILEIVVGVLLVVGLLTRVAAVVAALLMAAFVFGIAWAWTHGLRIDCGCFGGGGQLKAGQEPQYFLEILRDFGLTLLGLWTARFPSGRFSLDSALGLSGGSREIDEENE
;
A
#
# COMPACT_ATOMS: atom_id res chain seq x y z
N MET A 1 -59.16 33.33 0.98
CA MET A 1 -57.81 32.72 0.98
C MET A 1 -57.99 31.22 1.18
N SER A 2 -57.94 30.42 0.11
CA SER A 2 -58.16 28.97 0.17
C SER A 2 -56.80 28.27 0.11
N ALA A 3 -56.41 27.60 1.19
CA ALA A 3 -55.16 26.86 1.29
C ALA A 3 -55.34 25.47 0.65
N GLY A 4 -54.83 25.31 -0.57
CA GLY A 4 -54.75 24.02 -1.25
C GLY A 4 -53.74 23.10 -0.57
N THR A 5 -54.20 22.02 0.04
CA THR A 5 -53.32 21.00 0.63
C THR A 5 -52.76 20.12 -0.48
N VAL A 6 -51.47 20.27 -0.79
CA VAL A 6 -50.75 19.41 -1.75
C VAL A 6 -50.57 18.02 -1.12
N ARG A 7 -51.37 17.02 -1.56
CA ARG A 7 -51.14 15.62 -1.21
C ARG A 7 -49.97 15.07 -2.02
N ILE A 8 -48.82 14.90 -1.37
CA ILE A 8 -47.67 14.19 -1.96
C ILE A 8 -47.99 12.69 -2.01
N PRO A 9 -47.94 12.03 -3.18
CA PRO A 9 -48.25 10.61 -3.29
C PRO A 9 -47.14 9.75 -2.65
N ALA A 10 -47.53 8.81 -1.77
CA ALA A 10 -46.64 7.89 -1.05
C ALA A 10 -45.68 7.08 -1.95
N GLN A 11 -46.00 6.96 -3.25
CA GLN A 11 -45.16 6.32 -4.26
C GLN A 11 -43.84 7.06 -4.53
N ARG A 12 -43.77 8.39 -4.36
CA ARG A 12 -42.51 9.15 -4.49
C ARG A 12 -41.56 8.85 -3.34
N LEU A 13 -42.07 8.75 -2.11
CA LEU A 13 -41.27 8.46 -0.92
C LEU A 13 -40.64 7.06 -0.98
N ARG A 14 -41.38 6.06 -1.48
CA ARG A 14 -40.86 4.69 -1.67
C ARG A 14 -39.78 4.61 -2.76
N ARG A 15 -39.91 5.34 -3.87
CA ARG A 15 -38.89 5.35 -4.93
C ARG A 15 -37.58 5.97 -4.44
N SER A 16 -37.63 7.10 -3.72
CA SER A 16 -36.41 7.74 -3.17
C SER A 16 -35.65 6.85 -2.19
N ALA A 17 -36.35 6.08 -1.34
CA ALA A 17 -35.72 5.14 -0.40
C ALA A 17 -35.06 3.95 -1.13
N VAL A 18 -35.67 3.45 -2.21
CA VAL A 18 -35.12 2.35 -3.01
C VAL A 18 -33.83 2.78 -3.71
N THR A 19 -33.78 3.97 -4.32
CA THR A 19 -32.55 4.46 -4.99
C THR A 19 -31.42 4.75 -4.01
N ALA A 20 -31.73 5.38 -2.86
CA ALA A 20 -30.73 5.65 -1.81
C ALA A 20 -30.15 4.35 -1.23
N SER A 21 -30.98 3.31 -1.06
CA SER A 21 -30.52 1.99 -0.67
C SER A 21 -29.65 1.38 -1.77
N GLN A 22 -30.09 1.30 -3.02
CA GLN A 22 -29.32 0.71 -4.13
C GLN A 22 -27.96 1.36 -4.35
N GLN A 23 -27.85 2.67 -4.11
CA GLN A 23 -26.59 3.40 -4.23
C GLN A 23 -25.61 3.09 -3.07
N ALA A 24 -26.11 2.88 -1.86
CA ALA A 24 -25.29 2.41 -0.72
C ALA A 24 -24.80 0.96 -0.92
N HIS A 25 -25.58 0.12 -1.59
CA HIS A 25 -25.24 -1.27 -1.90
C HIS A 25 -24.14 -1.37 -2.97
N SER A 26 -24.22 -0.51 -3.99
CA SER A 26 -23.25 -0.40 -5.09
C SER A 26 -21.84 -0.02 -4.60
N VAL A 27 -21.73 1.03 -3.78
CA VAL A 27 -20.43 1.50 -3.25
C VAL A 27 -19.80 0.46 -2.31
N ARG A 28 -20.60 -0.24 -1.49
CA ARG A 28 -20.11 -1.36 -0.67
C ARG A 28 -19.57 -2.54 -1.49
N SER A 29 -20.01 -2.68 -2.74
CA SER A 29 -19.57 -3.77 -3.61
C SER A 29 -18.25 -3.49 -4.34
N VAL A 30 -17.92 -2.22 -4.59
CA VAL A 30 -16.70 -1.81 -5.33
C VAL A 30 -15.46 -1.75 -4.43
N ILE A 31 -15.60 -1.32 -3.18
CA ILE A 31 -14.48 -1.18 -2.22
C ILE A 31 -13.65 -2.48 -2.10
N PRO A 32 -14.25 -3.67 -1.95
CA PRO A 32 -13.49 -4.92 -1.86
C PRO A 32 -12.66 -5.23 -3.11
N TRP A 33 -13.15 -4.90 -4.30
CA TRP A 33 -12.42 -5.08 -5.55
C TRP A 33 -11.25 -4.10 -5.65
N VAL A 34 -11.47 -2.84 -5.29
CA VAL A 34 -10.42 -1.82 -5.25
C VAL A 34 -9.32 -2.22 -4.26
N THR A 35 -9.69 -2.69 -3.07
CA THR A 35 -8.73 -3.24 -2.09
C THR A 35 -7.96 -4.42 -2.67
N THR A 36 -8.62 -5.38 -3.33
CA THR A 36 -7.93 -6.53 -3.94
C THR A 36 -6.93 -6.08 -4.99
N VAL A 37 -7.30 -5.15 -5.88
CA VAL A 37 -6.39 -4.61 -6.90
C VAL A 37 -5.22 -3.86 -6.25
N ALA A 38 -5.50 -2.97 -5.28
CA ALA A 38 -4.47 -2.23 -4.55
C ALA A 38 -3.46 -3.18 -3.87
N ARG A 39 -3.98 -4.23 -3.23
CA ARG A 39 -3.19 -5.28 -2.58
C ARG A 39 -2.30 -6.03 -3.56
N LEU A 40 -2.84 -6.42 -4.72
CA LEU A 40 -2.09 -7.13 -5.76
C LEU A 40 -1.02 -6.25 -6.39
N VAL A 41 -1.34 -5.00 -6.72
CA VAL A 41 -0.38 -4.04 -7.25
C VAL A 41 0.78 -3.86 -6.27
N LEU A 42 0.48 -3.53 -5.01
CA LEU A 42 1.50 -3.32 -3.98
C LEU A 42 2.34 -4.59 -3.73
N GLY A 43 1.68 -5.74 -3.63
CA GLY A 43 2.35 -7.01 -3.36
C GLY A 43 3.25 -7.47 -4.52
N ILE A 44 2.77 -7.40 -5.76
CA ILE A 44 3.55 -7.75 -6.96
C ILE A 44 4.73 -6.79 -7.09
N THR A 45 4.53 -5.49 -6.90
CA THR A 45 5.61 -4.51 -6.95
C THR A 45 6.71 -4.83 -5.95
N LEU A 46 6.36 -5.15 -4.71
CA LEU A 46 7.35 -5.54 -3.69
C LEU A 46 8.07 -6.84 -4.03
N ILE A 47 7.37 -7.85 -4.53
CA ILE A 47 7.99 -9.11 -4.96
C ILE A 47 9.00 -8.87 -6.07
N VAL A 48 8.60 -8.12 -7.12
CA VAL A 48 9.50 -7.82 -8.25
C VAL A 48 10.69 -7.00 -7.77
N ALA A 49 10.47 -5.98 -6.94
CA ALA A 49 11.53 -5.14 -6.38
C ALA A 49 12.54 -5.95 -5.56
N GLY A 50 12.08 -6.83 -4.68
CA GLY A 50 12.98 -7.66 -3.87
C GLY A 50 13.66 -8.76 -4.68
N TRP A 51 12.96 -9.35 -5.65
CA TRP A 51 13.52 -10.36 -6.55
C TRP A 51 14.67 -9.81 -7.39
N LEU A 52 14.53 -8.58 -7.89
CA LEU A 52 15.60 -7.93 -8.65
C LEU A 52 16.82 -7.60 -7.78
N LYS A 53 16.63 -7.37 -6.47
CA LYS A 53 17.74 -7.13 -5.52
C LYS A 53 18.42 -8.41 -5.02
N ILE A 54 17.71 -9.55 -4.98
CA ILE A 54 18.27 -10.80 -4.45
C ILE A 54 19.31 -11.43 -5.38
N GLY A 55 19.24 -11.13 -6.69
CA GLY A 55 20.21 -11.60 -7.68
C GLY A 55 21.62 -11.03 -7.46
N SER A 56 21.73 -9.87 -6.81
CA SER A 56 22.98 -9.17 -6.53
C SER A 56 22.94 -8.46 -5.17
N PRO A 57 23.07 -9.19 -4.04
CA PRO A 57 22.99 -8.58 -2.71
C PRO A 57 24.01 -7.43 -2.48
N ALA A 58 25.16 -7.51 -3.17
CA ALA A 58 26.17 -6.45 -3.16
C ALA A 58 25.68 -5.12 -3.76
N GLU A 59 24.84 -5.18 -4.80
CA GLU A 59 24.23 -3.98 -5.41
C GLU A 59 23.20 -3.36 -4.46
N SER A 60 22.37 -4.19 -3.82
CA SER A 60 21.43 -3.72 -2.79
C SER A 60 22.13 -2.96 -1.66
N ILE A 61 23.24 -3.50 -1.14
CA ILE A 61 24.04 -2.82 -0.12
C ILE A 61 24.62 -1.51 -0.64
N THR A 62 25.15 -1.52 -1.86
CA THR A 62 25.74 -0.34 -2.49
C THR A 62 24.69 0.76 -2.69
N ALA A 63 23.48 0.39 -3.11
CA ALA A 63 22.35 1.31 -3.25
C ALA A 63 21.98 1.93 -1.90
N VAL A 64 21.82 1.13 -0.84
CA VAL A 64 21.50 1.64 0.51
C VAL A 64 22.60 2.57 1.03
N LYS A 65 23.88 2.21 0.84
CA LYS A 65 25.02 3.06 1.24
C LYS A 65 25.08 4.37 0.46
N ALA A 66 24.63 4.39 -0.79
CA ALA A 66 24.66 5.58 -1.62
C ALA A 66 23.76 6.72 -1.10
N TYR A 67 22.75 6.40 -0.29
CA TYR A 67 21.93 7.41 0.41
C TYR A 67 22.68 8.17 1.52
N GLN A 68 23.83 7.65 1.98
CA GLN A 68 24.65 8.25 3.05
C GLN A 68 23.86 8.59 4.33
N LEU A 69 22.77 7.86 4.58
CA LEU A 69 21.80 8.12 5.64
C LEU A 69 22.12 7.35 6.92
N LEU A 70 22.71 6.16 6.77
CA LEU A 70 22.98 5.21 7.85
C LEU A 70 24.49 4.93 7.95
N PRO A 71 24.99 4.62 9.15
CA PRO A 71 26.34 4.06 9.32
C PRO A 71 26.53 2.78 8.50
N ASP A 72 27.76 2.54 8.04
CA ASP A 72 28.10 1.43 7.14
C ASP A 72 27.60 0.05 7.59
N ALA A 73 27.73 -0.25 8.89
CA ALA A 73 27.28 -1.53 9.45
C ALA A 73 25.76 -1.70 9.31
N ILE A 74 24.99 -0.65 9.62
CA ILE A 74 23.52 -0.67 9.55
C ILE A 74 23.07 -0.70 8.09
N ALA A 75 23.70 0.10 7.22
CA ALA A 75 23.42 0.10 5.78
C ALA A 75 23.63 -1.29 5.16
N THR A 76 24.65 -2.02 5.61
CA THR A 76 24.92 -3.39 5.16
C THR A 76 23.83 -4.36 5.62
N THR A 77 23.42 -4.31 6.89
CA THR A 77 22.31 -5.14 7.40
C THR A 77 21.01 -4.84 6.67
N VAL A 78 20.70 -3.57 6.44
CA VAL A 78 19.50 -3.16 5.68
C VAL A 78 19.58 -3.64 4.24
N GLY A 79 20.72 -3.50 3.56
CA GLY A 79 20.90 -3.97 2.19
C GLY A 79 20.67 -5.48 2.00
N TYR A 80 21.01 -6.31 3.00
CA TYR A 80 20.70 -7.74 2.99
C TYR A 80 19.25 -8.04 3.38
N GLY A 81 18.71 -7.35 4.40
CA GLY A 81 17.39 -7.65 4.94
C GLY A 81 16.24 -7.11 4.10
N LEU A 82 16.44 -5.98 3.42
CA LEU A 82 15.40 -5.27 2.67
C LEU A 82 14.81 -6.13 1.54
N PRO A 83 15.60 -6.80 0.67
CA PRO A 83 15.03 -7.65 -0.40
C PRO A 83 14.18 -8.80 0.13
N ILE A 84 14.61 -9.42 1.24
CA ILE A 84 13.88 -10.52 1.88
C ILE A 84 12.55 -9.99 2.44
N LEU A 85 12.59 -8.85 3.12
CA LEU A 85 11.41 -8.22 3.69
C LEU A 85 10.41 -7.82 2.59
N GLU A 86 10.87 -7.24 1.48
CA GLU A 86 10.05 -6.89 0.32
C GLU A 86 9.32 -8.14 -0.23
N ILE A 87 10.03 -9.24 -0.47
CA ILE A 87 9.44 -10.48 -0.99
C ILE A 87 8.43 -11.06 -0.02
N VAL A 88 8.79 -11.20 1.26
CA VAL A 88 7.90 -11.80 2.28
C VAL A 88 6.61 -10.99 2.42
N VAL A 89 6.71 -9.67 2.57
CA VAL A 89 5.54 -8.78 2.68
C VAL A 89 4.72 -8.82 1.40
N GLY A 90 5.37 -8.81 0.23
CA GLY A 90 4.70 -8.88 -1.05
C GLY A 90 3.92 -10.19 -1.24
N VAL A 91 4.48 -11.34 -0.84
CA VAL A 91 3.79 -12.64 -0.87
C VAL A 91 2.60 -12.67 0.08
N LEU A 92 2.76 -12.17 1.31
CA LEU A 92 1.67 -12.06 2.28
C LEU A 92 0.51 -11.23 1.73
N LEU A 93 0.81 -10.11 1.06
CA LEU A 93 -0.19 -9.29 0.39
C LEU A 93 -0.85 -10.04 -0.77
N VAL A 94 -0.10 -10.65 -1.67
CA VAL A 94 -0.67 -11.36 -2.84
C VAL A 94 -1.62 -12.48 -2.41
N VAL A 95 -1.17 -13.32 -1.46
CA VAL A 95 -1.95 -14.43 -0.90
C VAL A 95 -3.12 -13.90 -0.05
N GLY A 96 -2.97 -12.72 0.53
CA GLY A 96 -3.99 -12.12 1.37
C GLY A 96 -4.01 -12.68 2.79
N LEU A 97 -2.83 -12.94 3.34
CA LEU A 97 -2.62 -13.39 4.71
C LEU A 97 -2.01 -12.26 5.55
N LEU A 98 -2.50 -12.06 6.78
CA LEU A 98 -2.12 -10.95 7.66
C LEU A 98 -2.19 -9.60 6.92
N THR A 99 -3.20 -9.43 6.06
CA THR A 99 -3.31 -8.34 5.08
C THR A 99 -3.14 -6.97 5.70
N ARG A 100 -3.76 -6.74 6.86
CA ARG A 100 -3.66 -5.47 7.58
C ARG A 100 -2.23 -5.17 8.01
N VAL A 101 -1.55 -6.16 8.60
CA VAL A 101 -0.15 -6.01 9.07
C VAL A 101 0.78 -5.86 7.88
N ALA A 102 0.67 -6.74 6.88
CA ALA A 102 1.48 -6.69 5.67
C ALA A 102 1.30 -5.37 4.92
N ALA A 103 0.09 -4.81 4.85
CA ALA A 103 -0.19 -3.53 4.21
C ALA A 103 0.43 -2.35 4.98
N VAL A 104 0.41 -2.36 6.31
CA VAL A 104 1.10 -1.35 7.13
C VAL A 104 2.60 -1.42 6.92
N VAL A 105 3.20 -2.61 6.97
CA VAL A 105 4.64 -2.80 6.74
C VAL A 105 5.02 -2.33 5.33
N ALA A 106 4.23 -2.70 4.30
CA ALA A 106 4.44 -2.26 2.93
C ALA A 106 4.35 -0.73 2.79
N ALA A 107 3.36 -0.09 3.42
CA ALA A 107 3.22 1.36 3.39
C ALA A 107 4.41 2.06 4.06
N LEU A 108 4.89 1.53 5.19
CA LEU A 108 6.07 2.06 5.89
C LEU A 108 7.34 1.90 5.04
N LEU A 109 7.51 0.77 4.36
CA LEU A 109 8.63 0.55 3.44
C LEU A 109 8.61 1.54 2.28
N MET A 110 7.45 1.72 1.63
CA MET A 110 7.30 2.68 0.54
C MET A 110 7.52 4.13 1.02
N ALA A 111 7.03 4.48 2.20
CA ALA A 111 7.29 5.79 2.79
C ALA A 111 8.78 6.00 3.11
N ALA A 112 9.48 4.97 3.56
CA ALA A 112 10.93 5.02 3.79
C ALA A 112 11.71 5.24 2.48
N PHE A 113 11.29 4.63 1.37
CA PHE A 113 11.87 4.92 0.04
C PHE A 113 11.62 6.36 -0.38
N VAL A 114 10.38 6.85 -0.29
CA VAL A 114 10.06 8.26 -0.59
C VAL A 114 10.96 9.20 0.23
N PHE A 115 11.11 8.93 1.52
CA PHE A 115 11.96 9.71 2.41
C PHE A 115 13.43 9.67 1.99
N GLY A 116 13.98 8.49 1.69
CA GLY A 116 15.35 8.33 1.23
C GLY A 116 15.61 9.09 -0.08
N ILE A 117 14.71 8.99 -1.05
CA ILE A 117 14.84 9.67 -2.34
C ILE A 117 14.76 11.19 -2.18
N ALA A 118 13.80 11.68 -1.37
CA ALA A 118 13.69 13.10 -1.06
C ALA A 118 14.94 13.63 -0.32
N TRP A 119 15.50 12.83 0.59
CA TRP A 119 16.76 13.16 1.25
C TRP A 119 17.92 13.28 0.25
N ALA A 120 18.10 12.28 -0.61
CA ALA A 120 19.15 12.28 -1.62
C ALA A 120 19.04 13.49 -2.55
N TRP A 121 17.81 13.85 -2.95
CA TRP A 121 17.54 15.02 -3.77
C TRP A 121 17.94 16.33 -3.07
N THR A 122 17.53 16.52 -1.81
CA THR A 122 17.86 17.73 -1.05
C THR A 122 19.35 17.88 -0.74
N HIS A 123 20.08 16.77 -0.66
CA HIS A 123 21.53 16.74 -0.42
C HIS A 123 22.37 16.76 -1.71
N GLY A 124 21.72 16.89 -2.88
CA GLY A 124 22.40 16.94 -4.17
C GLY A 124 23.14 15.65 -4.53
N LEU A 125 22.80 14.53 -3.89
CA LEU A 125 23.34 13.23 -4.25
C LEU A 125 22.85 12.88 -5.66
N ARG A 126 23.71 12.26 -6.46
CA ARG A 126 23.37 11.75 -7.80
C ARG A 126 23.39 10.23 -7.75
N ILE A 127 22.26 9.64 -7.39
CA ILE A 127 22.14 8.21 -7.20
C ILE A 127 20.98 7.65 -8.01
N ASP A 128 21.14 6.41 -8.42
CA ASP A 128 20.04 5.55 -8.81
C ASP A 128 19.48 4.94 -7.51
N CYS A 129 18.19 5.16 -7.27
CA CYS A 129 17.52 4.79 -6.03
C CYS A 129 17.50 3.27 -5.81
N GLY A 130 17.67 2.48 -6.89
CA GLY A 130 17.77 1.02 -6.81
C GLY A 130 16.47 0.33 -6.38
N CYS A 131 15.33 1.05 -6.33
CA CYS A 131 14.04 0.51 -5.88
C CYS A 131 13.63 -0.75 -6.66
N PHE A 132 14.05 -0.88 -7.93
CA PHE A 132 13.75 -2.02 -8.81
C PHE A 132 15.02 -2.78 -9.25
N GLY A 133 16.03 -2.85 -8.39
CA GLY A 133 17.32 -3.47 -8.70
C GLY A 133 18.33 -2.44 -9.22
N GLY A 134 19.62 -2.81 -9.18
CA GLY A 134 20.71 -1.88 -9.39
C GLY A 134 20.82 -0.85 -8.26
N GLY A 135 21.05 0.41 -8.61
CA GLY A 135 21.24 1.51 -7.67
C GLY A 135 22.71 1.87 -7.44
N GLY A 136 22.94 2.91 -6.64
CA GLY A 136 24.27 3.43 -6.34
C GLY A 136 24.55 4.75 -7.04
N GLN A 137 25.81 5.18 -7.10
CA GLN A 137 26.15 6.48 -7.71
C GLN A 137 26.00 6.45 -9.24
N LEU A 138 25.35 7.48 -9.76
CA LEU A 138 25.20 7.70 -11.20
C LEU A 138 26.53 8.18 -11.80
N LYS A 139 26.81 7.73 -13.03
CA LYS A 139 27.97 8.22 -13.79
C LYS A 139 27.73 9.63 -14.32
N ALA A 140 28.80 10.35 -14.63
CA ALA A 140 28.73 11.68 -15.23
C ALA A 140 27.87 11.66 -16.52
N GLY A 141 26.84 12.51 -16.57
CA GLY A 141 25.90 12.61 -17.70
C GLY A 141 24.59 11.84 -17.54
N GLN A 142 24.40 11.07 -16.46
CA GLN A 142 23.11 10.44 -16.17
C GLN A 142 22.30 11.25 -15.16
N GLU A 143 21.09 11.66 -15.53
CA GLU A 143 20.22 12.44 -14.67
C GLU A 143 19.33 11.53 -13.80
N PRO A 144 19.26 11.79 -12.47
CA PRO A 144 18.38 11.04 -11.59
C PRO A 144 16.90 11.33 -11.86
N GLN A 145 16.04 10.31 -11.75
CA GLN A 145 14.60 10.42 -11.99
C GLN A 145 13.77 10.57 -10.70
N TYR A 146 14.27 11.34 -9.73
CA TYR A 146 13.68 11.42 -8.38
C TYR A 146 12.19 11.74 -8.36
N PHE A 147 11.71 12.61 -9.25
CA PHE A 147 10.30 12.99 -9.29
C PHE A 147 9.36 11.81 -9.59
N LEU A 148 9.68 11.01 -10.61
CA LEU A 148 8.85 9.87 -10.99
C LEU A 148 8.90 8.77 -9.93
N GLU A 149 10.07 8.56 -9.33
CA GLU A 149 10.24 7.58 -8.26
C GLU A 149 9.46 7.96 -7.00
N ILE A 150 9.53 9.22 -6.58
CA ILE A 150 8.73 9.75 -5.47
C ILE A 150 7.24 9.62 -5.77
N LEU A 151 6.79 9.97 -6.98
CA LEU A 151 5.37 9.90 -7.34
C LEU A 151 4.85 8.46 -7.31
N ARG A 152 5.62 7.51 -7.85
CA ARG A 152 5.33 6.08 -7.82
C ARG A 152 5.24 5.57 -6.38
N ASP A 153 6.26 5.81 -5.57
CA ASP A 153 6.35 5.25 -4.21
C ASP A 153 5.34 5.92 -3.26
N PHE A 154 5.03 7.20 -3.47
CA PHE A 154 3.96 7.88 -2.78
C PHE A 154 2.59 7.27 -3.14
N GLY A 155 2.33 7.01 -4.42
CA GLY A 155 1.13 6.31 -4.87
C GLY A 155 0.99 4.92 -4.22
N LEU A 156 2.07 4.14 -4.18
CA LEU A 156 2.11 2.83 -3.54
C LEU A 156 1.89 2.92 -2.01
N THR A 157 2.45 3.95 -1.36
CA THR A 157 2.20 4.24 0.06
C THR A 157 0.72 4.45 0.33
N LEU A 158 0.04 5.25 -0.50
CA LEU A 158 -1.40 5.49 -0.37
C LEU A 158 -2.22 4.21 -0.58
N LEU A 159 -1.84 3.36 -1.54
CA LEU A 159 -2.48 2.05 -1.73
C LEU A 159 -2.30 1.13 -0.52
N GLY A 160 -1.12 1.16 0.12
CA GLY A 160 -0.85 0.44 1.37
C GLY A 160 -1.73 0.93 2.52
N LEU A 161 -1.82 2.25 2.71
CA LEU A 161 -2.69 2.86 3.73
C LEU A 161 -4.17 2.55 3.48
N TRP A 162 -4.62 2.60 2.22
CA TRP A 162 -5.97 2.19 1.84
C TRP A 162 -6.26 0.73 2.21
N THR A 163 -5.35 -0.18 1.84
CA THR A 163 -5.47 -1.61 2.12
C THR A 163 -5.45 -1.91 3.61
N ALA A 164 -4.63 -1.19 4.38
CA ALA A 164 -4.57 -1.29 5.84
C ALA A 164 -5.86 -0.80 6.52
N ARG A 165 -6.52 0.23 5.96
CA ARG A 165 -7.76 0.80 6.50
C ARG A 165 -9.00 -0.01 6.13
N PHE A 166 -8.99 -0.65 4.96
CA PHE A 166 -10.09 -1.45 4.42
C PHE A 166 -9.60 -2.86 4.03
N PRO A 167 -9.19 -3.71 4.99
CA PRO A 167 -8.59 -5.02 4.71
C PRO A 167 -9.57 -6.06 4.14
N SER A 168 -10.87 -5.75 4.12
CA SER A 168 -11.95 -6.61 3.60
C SER A 168 -11.95 -6.69 2.05
N GLY A 169 -10.82 -7.06 1.45
CA GLY A 169 -10.71 -7.39 0.04
C GLY A 169 -11.34 -8.75 -0.27
N ARG A 170 -11.79 -8.95 -1.51
CA ARG A 170 -12.20 -10.29 -1.99
C ARG A 170 -10.93 -11.17 -2.11
N PHE A 171 -11.04 -12.47 -1.87
CA PHE A 171 -9.93 -13.44 -1.96
C PHE A 171 -8.77 -13.19 -0.98
N SER A 172 -9.04 -12.75 0.26
CA SER A 172 -8.06 -12.83 1.36
C SER A 172 -8.17 -14.17 2.09
N LEU A 173 -7.04 -14.84 2.33
CA LEU A 173 -6.99 -15.96 3.27
C LEU A 173 -7.40 -15.53 4.68
N ASP A 174 -7.20 -14.26 5.04
CA ASP A 174 -7.73 -13.70 6.30
C ASP A 174 -9.26 -13.85 6.44
N SER A 175 -10.00 -13.82 5.32
CA SER A 175 -11.46 -14.05 5.34
C SER A 175 -11.78 -15.53 5.54
N ALA A 176 -10.99 -16.43 4.93
CA ALA A 176 -11.17 -17.88 5.06
C ALA A 176 -10.77 -18.39 6.46
N LEU A 177 -9.77 -17.77 7.08
CA LEU A 177 -9.25 -18.10 8.41
C LEU A 177 -9.92 -17.33 9.55
N GLY A 178 -10.90 -16.46 9.27
CA GLY A 178 -11.62 -15.68 10.28
C GLY A 178 -10.82 -14.52 10.91
N LEU A 179 -9.59 -14.26 10.44
CA LEU A 179 -8.69 -13.21 10.95
C LEU A 179 -9.13 -11.79 10.56
N SER A 180 -10.11 -11.66 9.66
CA SER A 180 -10.62 -10.37 9.18
C SER A 180 -11.59 -9.67 10.15
N GLY A 181 -11.95 -10.31 11.28
CA GLY A 181 -13.01 -9.84 12.19
C GLY A 181 -12.64 -9.86 13.66
N GLY A 182 -11.89 -8.86 14.14
CA GLY A 182 -11.78 -8.57 15.57
C GLY A 182 -13.01 -7.79 16.07
N SER A 183 -14.19 -8.41 16.14
CA SER A 183 -15.41 -7.81 16.73
C SER A 183 -16.46 -8.86 17.14
N ARG A 184 -16.05 -9.90 17.88
CA ARG A 184 -16.99 -10.94 18.34
C ARG A 184 -16.83 -11.33 19.82
N GLU A 185 -16.39 -10.41 20.66
CA GLU A 185 -16.09 -10.73 22.07
C GLU A 185 -16.40 -9.59 23.05
N ILE A 186 -17.33 -8.67 22.71
CA ILE A 186 -17.81 -7.64 23.67
C ILE A 186 -19.33 -7.79 23.95
N ASP A 187 -20.04 -8.65 23.22
CA ASP A 187 -21.49 -8.83 23.42
C ASP A 187 -21.84 -9.99 24.38
N GLU A 188 -20.87 -10.73 24.92
CA GLU A 188 -21.12 -11.79 25.93
C GLU A 188 -20.84 -11.33 27.38
N GLU A 189 -20.29 -10.13 27.61
CA GLU A 189 -19.96 -9.63 28.95
C GLU A 189 -20.94 -8.59 29.52
N ASN A 190 -22.01 -8.25 28.78
CA ASN A 190 -23.13 -7.45 29.32
C ASN A 190 -24.41 -8.28 29.25
N GLU A 191 -24.50 -9.18 30.22
CA GLU A 191 -25.74 -9.69 30.82
C GLU A 191 -26.69 -8.56 31.23
#